data_AF-A0A7X2T2I8-F1
#
_entry.id   AF-A0A7X2T2I8-F1
#
_cell.length_a   1.000
_cell.length_b   1.000
_cell.length_c   1.000
_cell.angle_alpha   90.00
_cell.angle_beta   90.00
_cell.angle_gamma   90.00
#
_symmetry.space_group_name_H-M   'P 1'
#
loop_
_entity.id
_entity.type
_entity.pdbx_description
1 polymer ?
#
loop_
_entity_poly.entity_id
_entity_poly.type
_entity_poly.pdbx_seq_one_letter_code
_entity_poly.pdbx_strand_id
1 'polypeptide(L)'
;MMIKTCLKQDNVMSKDRVNDLISLIHKQQPNLFSYDVVDLIDFYNSERNLPRNNEERYDAVFEIAESLGISEEVSTVKRYTDFNEEKRKTFYRRSEITYGAFSGRNIVFTGKGPFVRGELMSLARRAGAEISSAVSSRTNLLVVGSKPGSKLRKAKRLNMDIITIEEFFNILEGKSALAEDISEIDKLVEVYGEVLERNYNNKNISILIKDDKLKSKICKVFSSSCKAQIIDFDHKKTDILIYQLYYENNSLLQIAEDNNIQIMSLGEFNRNLMQLSDTCVKIRK
;
A
#
# COMPACT_ATOMS: atom_id res chain seq x y z
N MET A 1 6.36 34.15 17.45
CA MET A 1 4.92 34.44 17.64
C MET A 1 4.37 35.16 16.41
N MET A 2 4.33 34.47 15.27
CA MET A 2 3.53 34.78 14.08
C MET A 2 3.46 33.46 13.30
N ILE A 3 2.33 33.20 12.63
CA ILE A 3 1.87 31.89 12.12
C ILE A 3 1.20 31.01 13.19
N LYS A 4 0.16 31.53 13.87
CA LYS A 4 -0.79 30.69 14.61
C LYS A 4 -2.28 31.02 14.35
N THR A 5 -2.59 31.79 13.31
CA THR A 5 -3.92 32.44 13.23
C THR A 5 -4.57 32.50 11.84
N CYS A 6 -4.31 31.55 10.92
CA CYS A 6 -5.02 31.53 9.64
C CYS A 6 -5.44 30.15 9.07
N LEU A 7 -5.37 29.05 9.83
CA LEU A 7 -5.81 27.72 9.33
C LEU A 7 -6.80 27.02 10.26
N LYS A 8 -7.65 27.77 10.98
CA LYS A 8 -8.71 27.23 11.85
C LYS A 8 -10.14 27.57 11.41
N GLN A 9 -10.33 27.91 10.13
CA GLN A 9 -11.67 28.07 9.57
C GLN A 9 -11.80 27.19 8.33
N ASP A 10 -12.55 26.10 8.50
CA ASP A 10 -13.15 25.24 7.46
C ASP A 10 -12.22 24.45 6.53
N ASN A 11 -11.23 23.71 7.05
CA ASN A 11 -10.44 22.79 6.23
C ASN A 11 -10.47 21.35 6.76
N VAL A 12 -11.64 20.70 6.72
CA VAL A 12 -11.72 19.24 6.90
C VAL A 12 -10.82 18.59 5.85
N MET A 13 -9.78 17.89 6.28
CA MET A 13 -8.87 17.18 5.38
C MET A 13 -9.64 16.14 4.57
N SER A 14 -9.73 16.36 3.26
CA SER A 14 -10.45 15.42 2.39
C SER A 14 -9.65 14.10 2.26
N LYS A 15 -10.37 12.97 2.16
CA LYS A 15 -9.77 11.65 1.90
C LYS A 15 -8.82 11.63 0.70
N ASP A 16 -9.12 12.42 -0.33
CA ASP A 16 -8.28 12.50 -1.53
C ASP A 16 -6.90 13.12 -1.19
N ARG A 17 -6.86 14.20 -0.40
CA ARG A 17 -5.60 14.84 0.07
C ARG A 17 -4.78 13.91 0.96
N VAL A 18 -5.45 13.11 1.81
CA VAL A 18 -4.78 12.15 2.69
C VAL A 18 -4.07 11.08 1.88
N ASN A 19 -4.69 10.56 0.82
CA ASN A 19 -4.04 9.58 -0.06
C ASN A 19 -2.83 10.17 -0.80
N ASP A 20 -2.88 11.45 -1.18
CA ASP A 20 -1.74 12.15 -1.80
C ASP A 20 -0.57 12.24 -0.80
N LEU A 21 -0.84 12.59 0.46
CA LEU A 21 0.17 12.61 1.52
C LEU A 21 0.77 11.23 1.78
N ILE A 22 -0.07 10.19 1.88
CA ILE A 22 0.39 8.80 2.03
C ILE A 22 1.31 8.38 0.88
N SER A 23 0.97 8.79 -0.35
CA SER A 23 1.81 8.50 -1.52
C SER A 23 3.17 9.21 -1.45
N LEU A 24 3.24 10.40 -0.86
CA LEU A 24 4.50 11.12 -0.63
C LEU A 24 5.32 10.48 0.50
N ILE A 25 4.66 10.08 1.59
CA ILE A 25 5.27 9.33 2.69
C ILE A 25 5.89 8.03 2.15
N HIS A 26 5.15 7.28 1.34
CA HIS A 26 5.64 6.06 0.70
C HIS A 26 6.89 6.30 -0.16
N LYS A 27 6.94 7.40 -0.92
CA LYS A 27 8.14 7.74 -1.70
C LYS A 27 9.37 8.01 -0.82
N GLN A 28 9.18 8.65 0.33
CA GLN A 28 10.27 9.00 1.23
C GLN A 28 10.70 7.83 2.12
N GLN A 29 9.76 6.96 2.47
CA GLN A 29 9.95 5.78 3.29
C GLN A 29 9.38 4.57 2.55
N PRO A 30 10.09 3.99 1.56
CA PRO A 30 9.52 2.97 0.65
C PRO A 30 9.43 1.55 1.23
N ASN A 31 9.99 1.32 2.41
CA ASN A 31 10.21 -0.03 2.94
C ASN A 31 9.28 -0.39 4.10
N LEU A 32 8.14 0.29 4.27
CA LEU A 32 7.14 -0.12 5.27
C LEU A 32 6.31 -1.27 4.70
N PHE A 33 5.91 -2.20 5.57
CA PHE A 33 5.03 -3.29 5.12
C PHE A 33 3.64 -2.81 4.70
N SER A 34 3.12 -1.76 5.34
CA SER A 34 1.79 -1.19 5.09
C SER A 34 1.83 0.34 5.18
N TYR A 35 1.00 1.00 4.37
CA TYR A 35 0.76 2.45 4.38
C TYR A 35 -0.71 2.78 4.67
N ASP A 36 -1.46 1.81 5.19
CA ASP A 36 -2.80 2.10 5.68
C ASP A 36 -2.74 3.13 6.80
N VAL A 37 -3.72 4.03 6.85
CA VAL A 37 -3.76 5.16 7.79
C VAL A 37 -3.48 4.74 9.23
N VAL A 38 -4.12 3.65 9.68
CA VAL A 38 -3.95 3.13 11.04
C VAL A 38 -2.54 2.60 11.26
N ASP A 39 -1.98 1.88 10.30
CA ASP A 39 -0.64 1.29 10.40
C ASP A 39 0.47 2.38 10.34
N LEU A 40 0.25 3.46 9.57
CA LEU A 40 1.13 4.62 9.56
C LEU A 40 1.10 5.38 10.89
N ILE A 41 -0.10 5.62 11.41
CA ILE A 41 -0.25 6.26 12.73
C ILE A 41 0.39 5.37 13.78
N ASP A 42 0.13 4.07 13.77
CA ASP A 42 0.77 3.10 14.65
C ASP A 42 2.28 3.16 14.54
N PHE A 43 2.85 3.28 13.35
CA PHE A 43 4.30 3.38 13.11
C PHE A 43 4.92 4.69 13.63
N TYR A 44 4.27 5.84 13.45
CA TYR A 44 4.83 7.12 13.89
C TYR A 44 4.45 7.51 15.33
N ASN A 45 3.36 6.96 15.88
CA ASN A 45 2.89 7.26 17.22
C ASN A 45 3.23 6.11 18.19
N SER A 46 4.30 6.29 18.95
CA SER A 46 4.74 5.32 19.95
C SER A 46 3.77 5.16 21.13
N GLU A 47 2.89 6.12 21.38
CA GLU A 47 1.95 6.08 22.50
C GLU A 47 0.68 5.26 22.22
N ARG A 48 0.54 4.68 21.01
CA ARG A 48 -0.59 3.84 20.57
C ARG A 48 -1.97 4.48 20.74
N ASN A 49 -2.04 5.80 20.95
CA ASN A 49 -3.30 6.54 21.01
C ASN A 49 -3.86 6.67 19.61
N LEU A 50 -4.61 5.65 19.18
CA LEU A 50 -5.29 5.69 17.89
C LEU A 50 -6.41 6.74 17.91
N PRO A 51 -6.47 7.61 16.90
CA PRO A 51 -7.54 8.59 16.84
C PRO A 51 -8.90 7.94 16.66
N ARG A 52 -9.90 8.52 17.32
CA ARG A 52 -11.22 7.91 17.55
C ARG A 52 -12.14 7.97 16.34
N ASN A 53 -11.89 8.93 15.45
CA ASN A 53 -12.68 9.16 14.25
C ASN A 53 -11.76 9.41 13.03
N ASN A 54 -12.36 9.48 11.85
CA ASN A 54 -11.59 9.64 10.61
C ASN A 54 -10.94 11.02 10.48
N GLU A 55 -11.52 12.07 11.04
CA GLU A 55 -10.98 13.44 10.96
C GLU A 55 -9.66 13.52 11.75
N GLU A 56 -9.66 13.05 12.99
CA GLU A 56 -8.44 12.99 13.81
C GLU A 56 -7.37 12.08 13.19
N ARG A 57 -7.77 11.00 12.49
CA ARG A 57 -6.82 10.15 11.75
C ARG A 57 -6.18 10.88 10.57
N TYR A 58 -6.94 11.70 9.87
CA TYR A 58 -6.42 12.49 8.76
C TYR A 58 -5.49 13.60 9.24
N ASP A 59 -5.83 14.23 10.36
CA ASP A 59 -4.96 15.20 11.03
C ASP A 59 -3.64 14.54 11.45
N ALA A 60 -3.68 13.34 12.03
CA ALA A 60 -2.46 12.61 12.38
C ALA A 60 -1.57 12.30 11.16
N VAL A 61 -2.15 11.93 10.01
CA VAL A 61 -1.37 11.73 8.77
C VAL A 61 -0.72 13.03 8.30
N PHE A 62 -1.40 14.16 8.48
CA PHE A 62 -0.85 15.48 8.17
C PHE A 62 0.33 15.82 9.08
N GLU A 63 0.19 15.64 10.40
CA GLU A 63 1.27 15.84 11.36
C GLU A 63 2.50 14.96 11.06
N ILE A 64 2.26 13.70 10.69
CA ILE A 64 3.31 12.79 10.21
C ILE A 64 4.02 13.38 8.99
N ALA A 65 3.28 13.84 7.98
CA ALA A 65 3.85 14.43 6.78
C ALA A 65 4.70 15.68 7.12
N GLU A 66 4.20 16.57 7.98
CA GLU A 66 4.96 17.74 8.45
C GLU A 66 6.25 17.34 9.16
N SER A 67 6.20 16.32 10.03
CA SER A 67 7.38 15.81 10.74
C SER A 67 8.47 15.27 9.82
N LEU A 68 8.09 14.79 8.63
CA LEU A 68 9.00 14.30 7.59
C LEU A 68 9.52 15.42 6.69
N GLY A 69 9.12 16.67 6.94
CA GLY A 69 9.44 17.83 6.11
C GLY A 69 8.65 17.87 4.80
N ILE A 70 7.56 17.10 4.70
CA ILE A 70 6.64 17.15 3.56
C ILE A 70 5.74 18.37 3.76
N SER A 71 6.18 19.53 3.27
CA SER A 71 5.41 20.77 3.37
C SER A 71 4.30 20.85 2.30
N GLU A 72 3.23 21.60 2.62
CA GLU A 72 2.12 21.92 1.70
C GLU A 72 2.53 22.73 0.44
N GLU A 73 3.83 22.95 0.16
CA GLU A 73 4.27 23.39 -1.18
C GLU A 73 4.01 22.34 -2.29
N VAL A 74 3.29 21.27 -1.95
CA VAL A 74 2.36 20.63 -2.89
C VAL A 74 1.19 21.59 -3.16
N SER A 75 1.49 22.62 -3.96
CA SER A 75 0.58 23.55 -4.61
C SER A 75 -0.84 23.01 -4.73
N THR A 76 -1.83 23.78 -4.23
CA THR A 76 -3.13 23.97 -4.90
C THR A 76 -3.37 22.95 -5.99
N VAL A 77 -3.81 21.73 -5.61
CA VAL A 77 -3.89 20.54 -6.48
C VAL A 77 -3.76 20.93 -7.94
N LYS A 78 -2.51 20.90 -8.45
CA LYS A 78 -2.25 20.82 -9.88
C LYS A 78 -3.07 19.63 -10.30
N ARG A 79 -4.26 19.92 -10.83
CA ARG A 79 -5.28 18.94 -11.19
C ARG A 79 -4.57 17.80 -11.92
N TYR A 80 -4.53 16.62 -11.32
CA TYR A 80 -4.50 15.37 -12.08
C TYR A 80 -3.35 15.15 -13.08
N THR A 81 -2.31 16.01 -13.13
CA THR A 81 -1.27 15.96 -14.17
C THR A 81 0.04 15.31 -13.75
N ASP A 82 0.24 15.05 -12.45
CA ASP A 82 1.55 14.60 -11.94
C ASP A 82 1.58 13.10 -11.61
N PHE A 83 0.76 12.29 -12.31
CA PHE A 83 1.25 10.96 -12.72
C PHE A 83 2.26 11.19 -13.85
N ASN A 84 3.41 11.71 -13.41
CA ASN A 84 4.64 12.10 -14.05
C ASN A 84 4.57 12.30 -15.57
N GLU A 85 4.68 13.54 -16.04
CA GLU A 85 4.93 13.85 -17.44
C GLU A 85 6.14 13.04 -17.98
N GLU A 86 7.11 12.70 -17.11
CA GLU A 86 8.15 11.73 -17.43
C GLU A 86 7.68 10.28 -17.47
N LYS A 87 6.76 9.78 -16.63
CA LYS A 87 6.20 8.42 -16.81
C LYS A 87 5.32 8.34 -18.06
N ARG A 88 4.54 9.38 -18.39
CA ARG A 88 3.82 9.50 -19.68
C ARG A 88 4.83 9.46 -20.83
N LYS A 89 5.87 10.29 -20.79
CA LYS A 89 6.97 10.28 -21.78
C LYS A 89 7.71 8.94 -21.82
N THR A 90 8.01 8.30 -20.68
CA THR A 90 8.72 7.02 -20.58
C THR A 90 7.88 5.87 -21.13
N PHE A 91 6.58 5.85 -20.84
CA PHE A 91 5.63 4.88 -21.39
C PHE A 91 5.48 5.01 -22.90
N TYR A 92 5.49 6.25 -23.43
CA TYR A 92 5.52 6.49 -24.88
C TYR A 92 6.91 6.28 -25.52
N ARG A 93 8.00 6.32 -24.73
CA ARG A 93 9.40 6.22 -25.20
C ARG A 93 9.95 4.78 -25.12
N ARG A 94 9.36 3.89 -24.32
CA ARG A 94 9.63 2.45 -24.34
C ARG A 94 8.71 1.75 -25.33
N SER A 95 9.30 1.02 -26.26
CA SER A 95 8.64 0.20 -27.28
C SER A 95 8.01 -1.11 -26.75
N GLU A 96 7.88 -1.27 -25.43
CA GLU A 96 7.48 -2.51 -24.76
C GLU A 96 5.99 -2.51 -24.38
N ILE A 97 5.11 -2.09 -25.28
CA ILE A 97 3.70 -2.48 -25.14
C ILE A 97 3.62 -3.94 -25.53
N THR A 98 3.24 -4.79 -24.58
CA THR A 98 3.04 -6.21 -24.83
C THR A 98 1.85 -6.37 -25.77
N TYR A 99 2.16 -6.59 -27.05
CA TYR A 99 1.15 -6.84 -28.08
C TYR A 99 0.31 -8.06 -27.68
N GLY A 100 -1.01 -7.90 -27.67
CA GLY A 100 -1.95 -8.96 -27.29
C GLY A 100 -2.21 -9.12 -25.79
N ALA A 101 -1.66 -8.26 -24.91
CA ALA A 101 -1.91 -8.33 -23.46
C ALA A 101 -3.39 -8.29 -23.06
N PHE A 102 -4.24 -7.71 -23.91
CA PHE A 102 -5.69 -7.66 -23.75
C PHE A 102 -6.44 -8.32 -24.91
N SER A 103 -5.81 -9.23 -25.65
CA SER A 103 -6.46 -9.95 -26.75
C SER A 103 -7.72 -10.67 -26.24
N GLY A 104 -8.84 -10.48 -26.94
CA GLY A 104 -10.15 -11.07 -26.58
C GLY A 104 -10.83 -10.43 -25.36
N ARG A 105 -10.24 -9.38 -24.76
CA ARG A 105 -10.88 -8.61 -23.68
C ARG A 105 -11.73 -7.48 -24.24
N ASN A 106 -12.94 -7.33 -23.72
CA ASN A 106 -13.82 -6.21 -23.98
C ASN A 106 -13.83 -5.30 -22.75
N ILE A 107 -13.19 -4.14 -22.87
CA ILE A 107 -12.83 -3.25 -21.78
C ILE A 107 -13.74 -2.03 -21.73
N VAL A 108 -14.19 -1.67 -20.53
CA VAL A 108 -14.85 -0.39 -20.23
C VAL A 108 -13.99 0.40 -19.24
N PHE A 109 -13.81 1.69 -19.50
CA PHE A 109 -13.12 2.60 -18.57
C PHE A 109 -14.13 3.48 -17.82
N THR A 110 -14.02 3.56 -16.49
CA THR A 110 -14.88 4.42 -15.67
C THR A 110 -14.09 5.11 -14.55
N GLY A 111 -14.65 6.20 -14.00
CA GLY A 111 -13.96 7.04 -13.01
C GLY A 111 -13.04 8.09 -13.63
N LYS A 112 -12.40 8.88 -12.77
CA LYS A 112 -11.38 9.88 -13.10
C LYS A 112 -10.00 9.26 -12.93
N GLY A 113 -9.12 9.48 -13.89
CA GLY A 113 -7.78 8.91 -13.95
C GLY A 113 -6.77 9.92 -14.48
N PRO A 114 -5.45 9.71 -14.22
CA PRO A 114 -4.41 10.64 -14.67
C PRO A 114 -4.25 10.72 -16.19
N PHE A 115 -4.85 9.76 -16.91
CA PHE A 115 -4.83 9.69 -18.37
C PHE A 115 -6.17 10.11 -18.95
N VAL A 116 -6.13 10.76 -20.12
CA VAL A 116 -7.35 11.03 -20.86
C VAL A 116 -7.94 9.69 -21.27
N ARG A 117 -9.26 9.49 -21.08
CA ARG A 117 -9.91 8.22 -21.39
C ARG A 117 -9.63 7.74 -22.83
N GLY A 118 -9.50 8.66 -23.78
CA GLY A 118 -9.10 8.37 -25.16
C GLY A 118 -7.69 7.74 -25.28
N GLU A 119 -6.73 8.17 -24.48
CA GLU A 119 -5.38 7.57 -24.44
C GLU A 119 -5.44 6.12 -23.94
N LEU A 120 -6.12 5.89 -22.81
CA LEU A 120 -6.30 4.55 -22.24
C LEU A 120 -6.96 3.59 -23.25
N MET A 121 -8.01 4.07 -23.93
CA MET A 121 -8.69 3.31 -24.99
C MET A 121 -7.76 3.02 -26.17
N SER A 122 -6.90 3.96 -26.56
CA SER A 122 -5.93 3.76 -27.63
C SER A 122 -4.91 2.68 -27.27
N LEU A 123 -4.35 2.74 -26.06
CA LEU A 123 -3.39 1.76 -25.55
C LEU A 123 -3.98 0.36 -25.45
N ALA A 124 -5.19 0.24 -24.90
CA ALA A 124 -5.90 -1.02 -24.81
C ALA A 124 -6.16 -1.63 -26.20
N ARG A 125 -6.57 -0.83 -27.19
CA ARG A 125 -6.74 -1.31 -28.58
C ARG A 125 -5.43 -1.80 -29.18
N ARG A 126 -4.34 -1.06 -28.99
CA ARG A 126 -3.00 -1.48 -29.44
C ARG A 126 -2.57 -2.81 -28.82
N ALA A 127 -2.99 -3.08 -27.59
CA ALA A 127 -2.77 -4.33 -26.88
C ALA A 127 -3.82 -5.43 -27.20
N GLY A 128 -4.68 -5.23 -28.20
CA GLY A 128 -5.62 -6.26 -28.69
C GLY A 128 -7.01 -6.25 -28.05
N ALA A 129 -7.34 -5.25 -27.24
CA ALA A 129 -8.66 -5.15 -26.61
C ALA A 129 -9.74 -4.58 -27.54
N GLU A 130 -10.98 -5.03 -27.34
CA GLU A 130 -12.18 -4.31 -27.78
C GLU A 130 -12.61 -3.29 -26.73
N ILE A 131 -13.10 -2.13 -27.16
CA ILE A 131 -13.51 -1.05 -26.25
C ILE A 131 -15.01 -0.79 -26.33
N SER A 132 -15.65 -0.79 -25.17
CA SER A 132 -17.07 -0.42 -25.03
C SER A 132 -17.23 0.85 -24.19
N SER A 133 -18.28 1.64 -24.48
CA SER A 133 -18.64 2.84 -23.71
C SER A 133 -19.55 2.55 -22.51
N ALA A 134 -20.21 1.39 -22.53
CA ALA A 134 -21.16 0.96 -21.52
C ALA A 134 -20.85 -0.46 -21.04
N VAL A 135 -21.13 -0.72 -19.77
CA VAL A 135 -21.06 -2.07 -19.19
C VAL A 135 -22.25 -2.88 -19.74
N SER A 136 -21.94 -3.92 -20.51
CA SER A 136 -22.88 -4.84 -21.13
C SER A 136 -22.54 -6.29 -20.77
N SER A 137 -23.36 -7.26 -21.18
CA SER A 137 -23.06 -8.69 -21.03
C SER A 137 -21.82 -9.17 -21.80
N ARG A 138 -21.37 -8.40 -22.81
CA ARG A 138 -20.15 -8.70 -23.57
C ARG A 138 -18.89 -8.13 -22.92
N THR A 139 -19.03 -7.20 -21.97
CA THR A 139 -17.89 -6.60 -21.30
C THR A 139 -17.31 -7.58 -20.29
N ASN A 140 -16.01 -7.87 -20.37
CA ASN A 140 -15.35 -8.83 -19.48
C ASN A 140 -14.25 -8.20 -18.61
N LEU A 141 -13.95 -6.91 -18.77
CA LEU A 141 -13.01 -6.18 -17.92
C LEU A 141 -13.45 -4.71 -17.72
N LEU A 142 -13.47 -4.25 -16.47
CA LEU A 142 -13.71 -2.86 -16.12
C LEU A 142 -12.43 -2.25 -15.52
N VAL A 143 -11.89 -1.23 -16.18
CA VAL A 143 -10.77 -0.44 -15.64
C VAL A 143 -11.32 0.78 -14.89
N VAL A 144 -10.97 0.90 -13.62
CA VAL A 144 -11.53 1.91 -12.71
C VAL A 144 -10.48 2.92 -12.26
N GLY A 145 -10.82 4.20 -12.43
CA GLY A 145 -10.19 5.32 -11.72
C GLY A 145 -11.02 5.76 -10.52
N SER A 146 -10.66 6.89 -9.93
CA SER A 146 -11.36 7.43 -8.76
C SER A 146 -12.82 7.78 -9.06
N LYS A 147 -13.71 7.63 -8.07
CA LYS A 147 -15.16 7.93 -8.17
C LYS A 147 -15.84 7.26 -9.39
N PRO A 148 -15.75 5.92 -9.55
CA PRO A 148 -16.22 5.20 -10.76
C PRO A 148 -17.75 5.10 -10.92
N GLY A 149 -18.52 5.42 -9.86
CA GLY A 149 -19.97 5.62 -9.92
C GLY A 149 -20.80 4.36 -10.21
N SER A 150 -21.92 4.55 -10.92
CA SER A 150 -22.94 3.51 -11.19
C SER A 150 -22.44 2.33 -12.04
N LYS A 151 -21.38 2.53 -12.85
CA LYS A 151 -20.79 1.46 -13.69
C LYS A 151 -20.08 0.38 -12.86
N LEU A 152 -19.37 0.78 -11.79
CA LEU A 152 -18.75 -0.18 -10.87
C LEU A 152 -19.79 -1.09 -10.22
N ARG A 153 -20.90 -0.53 -9.75
CA ARG A 153 -22.01 -1.31 -9.16
C ARG A 153 -22.61 -2.31 -10.17
N LYS A 154 -22.72 -1.93 -11.43
CA LYS A 154 -23.21 -2.82 -12.49
C LYS A 154 -22.22 -3.95 -12.79
N ALA A 155 -20.92 -3.65 -12.89
CA ALA A 155 -19.89 -4.66 -13.14
C ALA A 155 -19.77 -5.69 -12.01
N LYS A 156 -19.84 -5.25 -10.74
CA LYS A 156 -19.87 -6.16 -9.58
C LYS A 156 -21.04 -7.16 -9.64
N ARG A 157 -22.23 -6.71 -10.06
CA ARG A 157 -23.42 -7.59 -10.22
C ARG A 157 -23.28 -8.60 -11.35
N LEU A 158 -22.48 -8.29 -12.36
CA LEU A 158 -22.22 -9.17 -13.51
C LEU A 158 -20.98 -10.05 -13.30
N ASN A 159 -20.38 -10.02 -12.10
CA ASN A 159 -19.18 -10.77 -11.72
C ASN A 159 -18.02 -10.63 -12.74
N MET A 160 -17.80 -9.41 -13.21
CA MET A 160 -16.76 -9.09 -14.19
C MET A 160 -15.42 -8.77 -13.51
N ASP A 161 -14.32 -8.98 -14.22
CA ASP A 161 -13.00 -8.55 -13.77
C ASP A 161 -12.96 -7.02 -13.62
N ILE A 162 -12.45 -6.53 -12.49
CA ILE A 162 -12.32 -5.10 -12.19
C ILE A 162 -10.88 -4.85 -11.78
N ILE A 163 -10.19 -3.97 -12.51
CA ILE A 163 -8.81 -3.57 -12.24
C ILE A 163 -8.68 -2.05 -12.17
N THR A 164 -7.68 -1.56 -11.47
CA THR A 164 -7.29 -0.16 -11.41
C THR A 164 -6.55 0.28 -12.68
N ILE A 165 -6.39 1.60 -12.84
CA ILE A 165 -5.58 2.15 -13.93
C ILE A 165 -4.11 1.72 -13.81
N GLU A 166 -3.58 1.61 -12.58
CA GLU A 166 -2.22 1.14 -12.34
C GLU A 166 -2.02 -0.30 -12.80
N GLU A 167 -2.90 -1.21 -12.37
CA GLU A 167 -2.89 -2.61 -12.80
C GLU A 167 -3.04 -2.74 -14.33
N PHE A 168 -3.84 -1.89 -14.97
CA PHE A 168 -3.94 -1.84 -16.43
C PHE A 168 -2.59 -1.56 -17.10
N PHE A 169 -1.80 -0.63 -16.57
CA PHE A 169 -0.46 -0.33 -17.09
C PHE A 169 0.54 -1.45 -16.78
N ASN A 170 0.48 -2.07 -15.61
CA ASN A 170 1.37 -3.19 -15.27
C ASN A 170 1.16 -4.34 -16.26
N ILE A 171 -0.09 -4.67 -16.60
CA ILE A 171 -0.42 -5.66 -17.63
C ILE A 171 0.13 -5.27 -19.01
N LEU A 172 0.03 -3.99 -19.42
CA LEU A 172 0.59 -3.52 -20.70
C LEU A 172 2.11 -3.67 -20.78
N GLU A 173 2.80 -3.44 -19.66
CA GLU A 173 4.25 -3.57 -19.53
C GLU A 173 4.71 -5.02 -19.34
N GLY A 174 3.80 -6.00 -19.37
CA GLY A 174 4.13 -7.41 -19.15
C GLY A 174 4.55 -7.70 -17.70
N LYS A 175 4.33 -6.76 -16.78
CA LYS A 175 4.56 -6.94 -15.36
C LYS A 175 3.42 -7.79 -14.81
N SER A 176 3.71 -9.06 -14.55
CA SER A 176 2.78 -9.88 -13.79
C SER A 176 2.82 -9.44 -12.33
N ALA A 177 1.66 -9.42 -11.66
CA ALA A 177 1.57 -9.11 -10.23
C ALA A 177 2.56 -9.93 -9.40
N LEU A 178 2.81 -11.19 -9.80
CA LEU A 178 3.77 -12.07 -9.15
C LEU A 178 5.23 -11.58 -9.28
N ALA A 179 5.63 -11.01 -10.43
CA ALA A 179 6.98 -10.49 -10.63
C ALA A 179 7.23 -9.18 -9.87
N GLU A 180 6.22 -8.31 -9.75
CA GLU A 180 6.29 -7.11 -8.91
C GLU A 180 6.36 -7.47 -7.44
N ASP A 181 5.52 -8.41 -6.99
CA ASP A 181 5.56 -8.93 -5.61
C ASP A 181 6.95 -9.49 -5.27
N ILE A 182 7.56 -10.26 -6.17
CA ILE A 182 8.92 -10.80 -5.97
C ILE A 182 9.94 -9.66 -5.87
N SER A 183 9.91 -8.70 -6.79
CA SER A 183 10.87 -7.58 -6.77
C SER A 183 10.73 -6.70 -5.51
N GLU A 184 9.52 -6.53 -4.98
CA GLU A 184 9.30 -5.80 -3.73
C GLU A 184 9.82 -6.60 -2.53
N ILE A 185 9.57 -7.90 -2.49
CA ILE A 185 10.07 -8.80 -1.44
C ILE A 185 11.60 -8.81 -1.42
N ASP A 186 12.25 -8.93 -2.58
CA ASP A 186 13.71 -8.94 -2.67
C ASP A 186 14.33 -7.67 -2.08
N LYS A 187 13.73 -6.50 -2.34
CA LYS A 187 14.16 -5.22 -1.74
C LYS A 187 13.99 -5.22 -0.22
N LEU A 188 12.88 -5.75 0.29
CA LEU A 188 12.65 -5.82 1.74
C LEU A 188 13.61 -6.81 2.41
N VAL A 189 13.95 -7.92 1.74
CA VAL A 189 14.96 -8.88 2.21
C VAL A 189 16.34 -8.23 2.20
N GLU A 190 16.70 -7.45 1.18
CA GLU A 190 17.96 -6.71 1.13
C GLU A 190 18.07 -5.70 2.29
N VAL A 191 16.98 -5.01 2.62
CA VAL A 191 16.96 -3.97 3.67
C VAL A 191 16.91 -4.57 5.08
N TYR A 192 16.07 -5.58 5.30
CA TYR A 192 15.77 -6.11 6.64
C TYR A 192 16.38 -7.48 6.93
N GLY A 193 16.99 -8.14 5.96
CA GLY A 193 17.45 -9.53 6.05
C GLY A 193 18.30 -9.80 7.29
N GLU A 194 19.35 -9.00 7.49
CA GLU A 194 20.27 -9.14 8.63
C GLU A 194 19.59 -8.87 9.98
N VAL A 195 18.71 -7.87 10.02
CA VAL A 195 17.95 -7.53 11.24
C VAL A 195 17.00 -8.66 11.59
N LEU A 196 16.31 -9.23 10.60
CA LEU A 196 15.41 -10.35 10.76
C LEU A 196 16.17 -11.61 11.21
N GLU A 197 17.29 -11.91 10.57
CA GLU A 197 18.14 -13.05 10.94
C GLU A 197 18.62 -12.95 12.38
N ARG A 198 19.15 -11.80 12.78
CA ARG A 198 19.73 -11.60 14.11
C ARG A 198 18.71 -11.69 15.23
N ASN A 199 17.51 -11.16 15.03
CA ASN A 199 16.52 -10.98 16.10
C ASN A 199 15.43 -12.06 16.13
N TYR A 200 15.21 -12.75 15.01
CA TYR A 200 14.06 -13.65 14.85
C TYR A 200 14.43 -15.09 14.48
N ASN A 201 15.72 -15.42 14.33
CA ASN A 201 16.15 -16.80 14.06
C ASN A 201 15.65 -17.81 15.11
N ASN A 202 15.13 -18.94 14.64
CA ASN A 202 14.62 -20.05 15.45
C ASN A 202 13.48 -19.65 16.41
N LYS A 203 12.74 -18.57 16.10
CA LYS A 203 11.54 -18.16 16.82
C LYS A 203 10.29 -18.64 16.08
N ASN A 204 9.27 -18.99 16.85
CA ASN A 204 7.92 -19.26 16.37
C ASN A 204 7.12 -17.95 16.37
N ILE A 205 6.73 -17.49 15.19
CA ILE A 205 6.07 -16.19 15.00
C ILE A 205 4.63 -16.43 14.55
N SER A 206 3.69 -15.83 15.28
CA SER A 206 2.29 -15.78 14.90
C SER A 206 1.95 -14.41 14.33
N ILE A 207 1.18 -14.37 13.24
CA ILE A 207 0.84 -13.12 12.54
C ILE A 207 -0.69 -12.96 12.45
N LEU A 208 -1.23 -11.99 13.18
CA LEU A 208 -2.64 -11.57 13.20
C LEU A 208 -2.83 -10.30 12.37
N ILE A 209 -2.85 -10.48 11.06
CA ILE A 209 -3.04 -9.44 10.05
C ILE A 209 -4.23 -9.85 9.18
N LYS A 210 -5.14 -8.91 8.92
CA LYS A 210 -6.40 -9.20 8.21
C LYS A 210 -6.20 -9.29 6.70
N ASP A 211 -5.28 -8.52 6.16
CA ASP A 211 -4.96 -8.53 4.73
C ASP A 211 -4.06 -9.73 4.40
N ASP A 212 -4.62 -10.70 3.66
CA ASP A 212 -3.90 -11.92 3.26
C ASP A 212 -2.70 -11.64 2.35
N LYS A 213 -2.76 -10.60 1.51
CA LYS A 213 -1.62 -10.21 0.64
C LYS A 213 -0.49 -9.66 1.49
N LEU A 214 -0.81 -8.78 2.43
CA LEU A 214 0.17 -8.22 3.37
C LEU A 214 0.78 -9.32 4.25
N LYS A 215 -0.05 -10.20 4.82
CA LYS A 215 0.40 -11.35 5.58
C LYS A 215 1.33 -12.23 4.75
N SER A 216 0.97 -12.54 3.50
CA SER A 216 1.82 -13.30 2.58
C SER A 216 3.15 -12.61 2.29
N LYS A 217 3.16 -11.29 2.08
CA LYS A 217 4.38 -10.49 1.87
C LYS A 217 5.33 -10.63 3.07
N ILE A 218 4.81 -10.42 4.29
CA ILE A 218 5.58 -10.53 5.53
C ILE A 218 6.15 -11.96 5.68
N CYS A 219 5.31 -13.00 5.51
CA CYS A 219 5.75 -14.39 5.58
C CYS A 219 6.91 -14.68 4.61
N LYS A 220 6.79 -14.23 3.35
CA LYS A 220 7.84 -14.44 2.33
C LYS A 220 9.15 -13.72 2.69
N VAL A 221 9.07 -12.51 3.23
CA VAL A 221 10.26 -11.79 3.71
C VAL A 221 10.92 -12.55 4.86
N PHE A 222 10.16 -13.02 5.86
CA PHE A 222 10.70 -13.86 6.94
C PHE A 222 11.36 -15.14 6.42
N SER A 223 10.64 -15.93 5.62
CA SER A 223 11.14 -17.21 5.09
C SER A 223 12.38 -17.06 4.21
N SER A 224 12.57 -15.89 3.59
CA SER A 224 13.74 -15.59 2.76
C SER A 224 14.90 -14.98 3.56
N SER A 225 14.62 -14.43 4.75
CA SER A 225 15.60 -13.68 5.56
C SER A 225 16.15 -14.45 6.76
N CYS A 226 15.36 -15.36 7.35
CA CYS A 226 15.75 -16.03 8.58
C CYS A 226 15.07 -17.40 8.78
N LYS A 227 15.50 -18.12 9.82
CA LYS A 227 14.97 -19.43 10.21
C LYS A 227 13.81 -19.34 11.20
N ALA A 228 13.04 -18.26 11.16
CA ALA A 228 11.81 -18.17 11.93
C ALA A 228 10.76 -19.14 11.37
N GLN A 229 9.95 -19.72 12.26
CA GLN A 229 8.80 -20.53 11.86
C GLN A 229 7.54 -19.69 11.99
N ILE A 230 6.86 -19.43 10.87
CA ILE A 230 5.55 -18.78 10.91
C ILE A 230 4.50 -19.84 11.24
N ILE A 231 3.80 -19.69 12.37
CA ILE A 231 2.81 -20.64 12.84
C ILE A 231 1.46 -19.96 13.07
N ASP A 232 0.40 -20.77 13.12
CA ASP A 232 -0.86 -20.31 13.70
C ASP A 232 -0.69 -20.06 15.19
N PHE A 233 -1.49 -19.13 15.73
CA PHE A 233 -1.37 -18.76 17.13
C PHE A 233 -1.67 -19.94 18.06
N ASP A 234 -0.62 -20.34 18.78
CA ASP A 234 -0.64 -21.31 19.86
C ASP A 234 0.14 -20.71 21.03
N HIS A 235 -0.54 -20.44 22.14
CA HIS A 235 0.05 -19.78 23.31
C HIS A 235 1.20 -20.57 23.96
N LYS A 236 1.34 -21.86 23.68
CA LYS A 236 2.42 -22.70 24.19
C LYS A 236 3.65 -22.71 23.29
N LYS A 237 3.50 -22.32 22.03
CA LYS A 237 4.55 -22.41 21.02
C LYS A 237 4.98 -21.07 20.48
N THR A 238 4.10 -20.09 20.47
CA THR A 238 4.35 -18.77 19.90
C THR A 238 5.33 -18.02 20.80
N ASP A 239 6.48 -17.65 20.24
CA ASP A 239 7.44 -16.78 20.92
C ASP A 239 7.09 -15.31 20.73
N ILE A 240 6.65 -14.96 19.50
CA ILE A 240 6.39 -13.59 19.08
C ILE A 240 5.06 -13.53 18.35
N LEU A 241 4.24 -12.54 18.71
CA LEU A 241 2.96 -12.25 18.06
C LEU A 241 2.99 -10.85 17.45
N ILE A 242 2.90 -10.80 16.11
CA ILE A 242 2.78 -9.55 15.35
C ILE A 242 1.32 -9.36 14.97
N TYR A 243 0.75 -8.20 15.26
CA TYR A 243 -0.67 -7.93 15.02
C TYR A 243 -0.93 -6.56 14.40
N GLN A 244 -2.00 -6.41 13.62
CA GLN A 244 -2.54 -5.09 13.27
C GLN A 244 -3.43 -4.57 14.40
N LEU A 245 -3.40 -3.26 14.69
CA LEU A 245 -4.19 -2.65 15.78
C LEU A 245 -5.71 -2.87 15.67
N TYR A 246 -6.22 -3.28 14.51
CA TYR A 246 -7.59 -3.81 14.41
C TYR A 246 -7.88 -4.93 15.42
N TYR A 247 -6.87 -5.69 15.83
CA TYR A 247 -6.95 -6.78 16.79
C TYR A 247 -6.67 -6.35 18.24
N GLU A 248 -6.50 -5.06 18.55
CA GLU A 248 -6.11 -4.58 19.89
C GLU A 248 -7.04 -5.04 21.02
N ASN A 249 -8.33 -5.25 20.74
CA ASN A 249 -9.31 -5.77 21.70
C ASN A 249 -9.58 -7.28 21.55
N ASN A 250 -8.69 -8.01 20.89
CA ASN A 250 -8.86 -9.44 20.64
C ASN A 250 -8.42 -10.27 21.86
N SER A 251 -9.22 -11.26 22.23
CA SER A 251 -8.90 -12.17 23.35
C SER A 251 -7.58 -12.91 23.19
N LEU A 252 -7.10 -13.10 21.95
CA LEU A 252 -5.79 -13.70 21.68
C LEU A 252 -4.62 -12.82 22.15
N LEU A 253 -4.76 -11.50 22.16
CA LEU A 253 -3.72 -10.61 22.69
C LEU A 253 -3.63 -10.75 24.21
N GLN A 254 -4.76 -10.77 24.92
CA GLN A 254 -4.78 -11.03 26.36
C GLN A 254 -4.15 -12.39 26.69
N ILE A 255 -4.51 -13.43 25.93
CA ILE A 255 -3.90 -14.76 26.09
C ILE A 255 -2.38 -14.70 25.86
N ALA A 256 -1.91 -13.93 24.87
CA ALA A 256 -0.50 -13.78 24.61
C ALA A 256 0.23 -13.08 25.77
N GLU A 257 -0.34 -12.00 26.31
CA GLU A 257 0.18 -11.30 27.48
C GLU A 257 0.24 -12.22 28.71
N ASP A 258 -0.85 -12.92 29.01
CA ASP A 258 -0.95 -13.84 30.15
C ASP A 258 0.08 -14.99 30.08
N ASN A 259 0.55 -15.32 28.87
CA ASN A 259 1.56 -16.37 28.63
C ASN A 259 2.98 -15.82 28.38
N ASN A 260 3.23 -14.53 28.66
CA ASN A 260 4.53 -13.88 28.47
C ASN A 260 5.08 -13.96 27.03
N ILE A 261 4.18 -13.98 26.04
CA ILE A 261 4.54 -13.96 24.62
C ILE A 261 4.94 -12.53 24.24
N GLN A 262 6.00 -12.37 23.45
CA GLN A 262 6.39 -11.05 22.98
C GLN A 262 5.36 -10.55 21.96
N ILE A 263 4.57 -9.54 22.32
CA ILE A 263 3.58 -8.92 21.43
C ILE A 263 4.14 -7.62 20.84
N MET A 264 3.85 -7.36 19.56
CA MET A 264 4.12 -6.05 18.95
C MET A 264 3.11 -5.75 17.84
N SER A 265 2.71 -4.50 17.74
CA SER A 265 1.87 -4.04 16.62
C SER A 265 2.66 -4.04 15.31
N LEU A 266 1.98 -4.00 14.16
CA LEU A 266 2.64 -3.95 12.86
C LEU A 266 3.48 -2.67 12.70
N GLY A 267 3.01 -1.53 13.22
CA GLY A 267 3.76 -0.29 13.26
C GLY A 267 5.00 -0.39 14.15
N GLU A 268 4.89 -1.05 15.32
CA GLU A 268 6.04 -1.31 16.19
C GLU A 268 7.06 -2.25 15.53
N PHE A 269 6.59 -3.30 14.86
CA PHE A 269 7.45 -4.19 14.10
C PHE A 269 8.22 -3.43 13.02
N ASN A 270 7.55 -2.60 12.21
CA ASN A 270 8.19 -1.75 11.22
C ASN A 270 9.23 -0.80 11.85
N ARG A 271 8.91 -0.16 12.99
CA ARG A 271 9.87 0.72 13.70
C ARG A 271 11.12 -0.03 14.14
N ASN A 272 10.94 -1.20 14.74
CA ASN A 272 12.03 -2.02 15.22
C ASN A 272 12.95 -2.40 14.06
N LEU A 273 12.38 -2.81 12.91
CA LEU A 273 13.16 -3.11 11.71
C LEU A 273 13.95 -1.89 11.20
N MET A 274 13.31 -0.73 11.09
CA MET A 274 13.99 0.48 10.60
C MET A 274 15.12 0.93 11.53
N GLN A 275 14.86 1.07 12.84
CA GLN A 275 15.87 1.53 13.80
C GLN A 275 17.09 0.60 13.87
N LEU A 276 16.85 -0.72 13.81
CA LEU A 276 17.93 -1.71 13.82
C LEU A 276 18.71 -1.73 12.50
N SER A 277 18.04 -1.48 11.37
CA SER A 277 18.69 -1.39 10.06
C SER A 277 19.62 -0.17 9.96
N ASP A 278 19.17 1.00 10.43
CA ASP A 278 19.98 2.23 10.47
C ASP A 278 21.22 2.08 11.36
N THR A 279 21.09 1.30 12.43
CA THR A 279 22.19 1.00 13.35
C THR A 279 23.22 0.08 12.69
N CYS A 280 22.79 -0.90 11.89
CA CYS A 280 23.69 -1.79 11.15
C CYS A 280 24.48 -1.05 10.05
N VAL A 281 23.87 -0.08 9.38
CA VAL A 281 24.56 0.76 8.37
C VAL A 281 25.67 1.62 9.01
N LYS A 282 25.44 2.13 10.23
CA LYS A 282 26.45 2.95 10.95
C LYS A 282 27.65 2.15 11.45
N ILE A 283 27.49 0.85 11.72
CA ILE A 283 28.60 -0.03 12.15
C ILE A 283 29.51 -0.41 10.97
N ARG A 284 29.04 -0.27 9.73
CA ARG A 284 29.79 -0.59 8.49
C ARG A 284 30.62 0.56 7.93
N LYS A 285 30.51 1.78 8.47
CA LYS A 285 31.30 2.96 8.06
C LYS A 285 32.33 3.30 9.12
#